data_AF-A0A0F9W9B5-F1
#
_entry.id   AF-A0A0F9W9B5-F1
#
_cell.length_a   1.000
_cell.length_b   1.000
_cell.length_c   1.000
_cell.angle_alpha   90.00
_cell.angle_beta   90.00
_cell.angle_gamma   90.00
#
_symmetry.space_group_name_H-M   'P 1'
#
loop_
_entity.id
_entity.type
_entity.pdbx_description
1 polymer ?
#
loop_
_entity_poly.entity_id
_entity_poly.type
_entity_poly.pdbx_seq_one_letter_code
_entity_poly.pdbx_strand_id
1 'polypeptide(L)'
;MPGIGIGIGIHRGVLIGDNGLINNLSTLFDGVDERVDIPDDASLDFERTDPFSVSHWVQYTAVAGLQITSSKRSVALTEGWATHSSNGLLIFLFAANGGTESIQIRSTNSITDTNWHNLIFTYDGSSTAAGANIYIDGVQETRVVITDTLASSILNNNSFKLAVDGNNTFPFNGNQDENSVWKKELSTSEATELYNGGKPTNLLTHSAASDLVGWWRMGDDDTFPTLTDNSTNTNNGTVINGLPGDFVNDTP
;
A
#
# COMPACT_ATOMS: atom_id res chain seq x y z
N MET A 1 -42.59 -21.11 35.74
CA MET A 1 -42.68 -20.48 34.40
C MET A 1 -42.94 -18.99 34.59
N PRO A 2 -42.43 -18.07 33.75
CA PRO A 2 -41.40 -18.18 32.70
C PRO A 2 -40.08 -17.52 33.18
N GLY A 3 -38.89 -17.73 32.62
CA GLY A 3 -38.53 -17.95 31.23
C GLY A 3 -38.25 -16.61 30.53
N ILE A 4 -37.16 -15.91 30.87
CA ILE A 4 -36.64 -14.81 30.06
C ILE A 4 -35.39 -15.32 29.37
N GLY A 5 -35.58 -15.74 28.11
CA GLY A 5 -34.51 -15.85 27.15
C GLY A 5 -34.14 -14.44 26.70
N ILE A 6 -32.86 -14.08 26.81
CA ILE A 6 -32.31 -12.95 26.08
C ILE A 6 -31.81 -13.55 24.77
N GLY A 7 -32.51 -13.21 23.70
CA GLY A 7 -32.19 -13.65 22.35
C GLY A 7 -30.79 -13.17 21.98
N ILE A 8 -29.91 -14.12 21.68
CA ILE A 8 -28.72 -13.87 20.89
C ILE A 8 -29.21 -13.66 19.47
N GLY A 9 -29.38 -12.39 19.09
CA GLY A 9 -29.62 -11.99 17.72
C GLY A 9 -28.35 -12.22 16.91
N ILE A 10 -28.34 -13.31 16.15
CA ILE A 10 -27.42 -13.51 15.03
C ILE A 10 -27.60 -12.38 14.02
N HIS A 11 -26.59 -11.51 13.87
CA HIS A 11 -26.41 -10.73 12.66
C HIS A 11 -25.17 -11.25 11.96
N ARG A 12 -25.36 -11.56 10.68
CA ARG A 12 -24.37 -12.07 9.74
C ARG A 12 -23.10 -11.20 9.85
N GLY A 13 -21.95 -11.86 9.95
CA GLY A 13 -20.68 -11.27 10.36
C GLY A 13 -20.33 -10.00 9.60
N VAL A 14 -20.42 -8.87 10.30
CA VAL A 14 -19.66 -7.67 10.00
C VAL A 14 -18.44 -7.77 10.91
N LEU A 15 -17.25 -7.90 10.34
CA LEU A 15 -16.01 -7.69 11.09
C LEU A 15 -15.93 -6.18 11.32
N ILE A 16 -16.30 -5.75 12.52
CA ILE A 16 -16.03 -4.37 12.96
C ILE A 16 -14.54 -4.33 13.27
N GLY A 17 -13.78 -3.52 12.53
CA GLY A 17 -12.40 -3.17 12.88
C GLY A 17 -12.39 -2.41 14.21
N ASP A 18 -11.27 -2.47 14.94
CA ASP A 18 -11.15 -1.66 16.16
C ASP A 18 -11.32 -0.17 15.82
N ASN A 19 -11.91 0.60 16.74
CA ASN A 19 -12.38 1.99 16.54
C ASN A 19 -13.56 2.19 15.57
N GLY A 20 -14.28 1.13 15.20
CA GLY A 20 -15.57 1.26 14.49
C GLY A 20 -15.45 1.46 12.98
N LEU A 21 -14.28 1.19 12.40
CA LEU A 21 -14.13 1.09 10.95
C LEU A 21 -14.92 -0.12 10.44
N ILE A 22 -15.82 0.11 9.49
CA ILE A 22 -16.54 -0.95 8.78
C ILE A 22 -15.78 -1.19 7.49
N ASN A 23 -15.22 -2.39 7.32
CA ASN A 23 -14.43 -2.78 6.17
C ASN A 23 -15.10 -3.94 5.42
N ASN A 24 -15.84 -3.64 4.35
CA ASN A 24 -16.64 -4.61 3.61
C ASN A 24 -16.14 -4.85 2.18
N LEU A 25 -15.37 -3.94 1.61
CA LEU A 25 -14.98 -3.99 0.20
C LEU A 25 -13.49 -3.77 0.03
N SER A 26 -12.89 -4.57 -0.84
CA SER A 26 -11.57 -4.33 -1.41
C SER A 26 -11.66 -4.26 -2.93
N THR A 27 -10.56 -3.90 -3.60
CA THR A 27 -10.49 -3.86 -5.06
C THR A 27 -9.67 -5.04 -5.59
N LEU A 28 -10.28 -5.84 -6.47
CA LEU A 28 -9.67 -6.94 -7.21
C LEU A 28 -8.94 -6.41 -8.46
N PHE A 29 -7.73 -6.92 -8.68
CA PHE A 29 -6.93 -6.73 -9.90
C PHE A 29 -6.62 -8.11 -10.49
N ASP A 30 -6.83 -8.32 -11.78
CA ASP A 30 -6.80 -9.66 -12.38
C ASP A 30 -5.39 -10.10 -12.85
N GLY A 31 -4.40 -9.20 -12.75
CA GLY A 31 -3.03 -9.42 -13.19
C GLY A 31 -2.79 -9.18 -14.68
N VAL A 32 -3.72 -8.52 -15.39
CA VAL A 32 -3.60 -8.18 -16.80
C VAL A 32 -3.35 -6.69 -16.98
N ASP A 33 -4.34 -5.83 -16.70
CA ASP A 33 -4.20 -4.39 -16.96
C ASP A 33 -5.06 -3.45 -16.09
N GLU A 34 -5.74 -3.95 -15.04
CA GLU A 34 -6.36 -3.08 -14.05
C GLU A 34 -5.31 -2.37 -13.20
N ARG A 35 -5.60 -1.12 -12.88
CA ARG A 35 -4.77 -0.29 -12.03
C ARG A 35 -5.57 0.86 -11.44
N VAL A 36 -4.96 1.58 -10.52
CA VAL A 36 -5.45 2.89 -10.08
C VAL A 36 -4.47 3.95 -10.51
N ASP A 37 -4.94 4.95 -11.24
CA ASP A 37 -4.19 6.16 -11.55
C ASP A 37 -4.62 7.27 -10.56
N ILE A 38 -3.69 7.72 -9.72
CA ILE A 38 -3.84 8.87 -8.81
C ILE A 38 -3.11 10.06 -9.45
N PRO A 39 -3.80 11.18 -9.73
CA PRO A 39 -3.19 12.34 -10.39
C PRO A 39 -1.93 12.83 -9.67
N ASP A 40 -1.02 13.41 -10.43
CA ASP A 40 0.19 14.02 -9.87
C ASP A 40 -0.19 15.18 -8.93
N ASP A 41 0.35 15.14 -7.72
CA ASP A 41 0.13 16.13 -6.67
C ASP A 41 1.41 16.26 -5.84
N ALA A 42 1.77 17.50 -5.48
CA ALA A 42 2.99 17.81 -4.76
C ALA A 42 3.03 17.19 -3.34
N SER A 43 1.89 16.83 -2.76
CA SER A 43 1.84 16.12 -1.48
C SER A 43 2.41 14.70 -1.56
N LEU A 44 2.46 14.11 -2.77
CA LEU A 44 3.01 12.78 -3.05
C LEU A 44 4.44 12.83 -3.62
N ASP A 45 5.02 14.02 -3.79
CA ASP A 45 6.37 14.23 -4.31
C ASP A 45 7.41 14.13 -3.19
N PHE A 46 7.87 12.90 -2.93
CA PHE A 46 8.95 12.64 -1.97
C PHE A 46 10.30 12.65 -2.67
N GLU A 47 11.21 13.50 -2.22
CA GLU A 47 12.62 13.46 -2.60
C GLU A 47 13.35 12.33 -1.84
N ARG A 48 14.51 11.90 -2.33
CA ARG A 48 15.41 10.95 -1.65
C ARG A 48 15.83 11.41 -0.25
N THR A 49 15.66 12.68 0.06
CA THR A 49 15.95 13.29 1.37
C THR A 49 14.72 13.47 2.26
N ASP A 50 13.53 13.14 1.77
CA ASP A 50 12.29 13.26 2.53
C ASP A 50 11.94 11.92 3.17
N PRO A 51 11.54 11.90 4.46
CA PRO A 51 11.02 10.70 5.07
C PRO A 51 9.59 10.44 4.57
N PHE A 52 9.28 9.18 4.30
CA PHE A 52 7.91 8.77 3.95
C PHE A 52 7.69 7.30 4.22
N SER A 53 6.41 6.92 4.26
CA SER A 53 6.01 5.52 4.37
C SER A 53 4.81 5.24 3.49
N VAL A 54 4.68 3.98 3.06
CA VAL A 54 3.50 3.49 2.34
C VAL A 54 3.05 2.16 2.94
N SER A 55 1.74 1.95 2.99
CA SER A 55 1.15 0.71 3.48
C SER A 55 0.07 0.21 2.55
N HIS A 56 -0.01 -1.12 2.44
CA HIS A 56 -0.95 -1.84 1.59
C HIS A 56 -1.47 -3.04 2.38
N TRP A 57 -2.79 -3.20 2.50
CA TRP A 57 -3.33 -4.54 2.74
C TRP A 57 -3.44 -5.24 1.39
N VAL A 58 -2.92 -6.46 1.29
CA VAL A 58 -2.91 -7.21 0.04
C VAL A 58 -3.28 -8.67 0.24
N GLN A 59 -3.99 -9.24 -0.71
CA GLN A 59 -4.20 -10.67 -0.85
C GLN A 59 -3.80 -11.06 -2.27
N TYR A 60 -2.78 -11.90 -2.44
CA TYR A 60 -2.35 -12.34 -3.77
C TYR A 60 -3.21 -13.50 -4.26
N THR A 61 -3.68 -13.47 -5.51
CA THR A 61 -4.24 -14.67 -6.17
C THR A 61 -3.16 -15.74 -6.36
N ALA A 62 -1.95 -15.30 -6.73
CA ALA A 62 -0.78 -16.16 -6.85
C ALA A 62 0.49 -15.36 -6.54
N VAL A 63 1.34 -15.92 -5.68
CA VAL A 63 2.60 -15.28 -5.27
C VAL A 63 3.73 -15.68 -6.24
N ALA A 64 3.66 -15.20 -7.48
CA ALA A 64 4.60 -15.55 -8.54
C ALA A 64 5.03 -14.33 -9.36
N GLY A 65 6.29 -14.33 -9.81
CA GLY A 65 6.84 -13.26 -10.64
C GLY A 65 6.96 -11.93 -9.90
N LEU A 66 7.19 -10.87 -10.67
CA LEU A 66 7.22 -9.49 -10.17
C LEU A 66 5.81 -8.89 -10.28
N GLN A 67 5.29 -8.37 -9.17
CA GLN A 67 3.98 -7.73 -9.08
C GLN A 67 4.09 -6.42 -8.30
N ILE A 68 3.72 -5.30 -8.90
CA ILE A 68 3.83 -3.97 -8.28
C ILE A 68 2.64 -3.71 -7.37
N THR A 69 2.90 -3.41 -6.10
CA THR A 69 1.84 -2.96 -5.18
C THR A 69 1.53 -1.49 -5.41
N SER A 70 2.56 -0.64 -5.50
CA SER A 70 2.43 0.78 -5.80
C SER A 70 3.70 1.38 -6.42
N SER A 71 3.55 2.46 -7.19
CA SER A 71 4.66 3.14 -7.86
C SER A 71 4.37 4.62 -8.11
N LYS A 72 5.34 5.48 -7.83
CA LYS A 72 5.42 6.85 -8.36
C LYS A 72 6.69 7.00 -9.20
N ARG A 73 6.94 6.04 -10.09
CA ARG A 73 8.05 6.09 -11.04
C ARG A 73 7.67 6.80 -12.33
N SER A 74 8.67 7.38 -12.98
CA SER A 74 8.53 7.93 -14.31
C SER A 74 8.12 6.86 -15.33
N VAL A 75 7.46 7.25 -16.42
CA VAL A 75 7.09 6.30 -17.51
C VAL A 75 8.33 5.63 -18.13
N ALA A 76 9.49 6.28 -18.11
CA ALA A 76 10.75 5.68 -18.56
C ALA A 76 11.35 4.70 -17.54
N LEU A 77 10.76 4.60 -16.34
CA LEU A 77 11.25 3.84 -15.20
C LEU A 77 12.65 4.30 -14.75
N THR A 78 12.97 5.58 -14.88
CA THR A 78 14.31 6.11 -14.61
C THR A 78 14.41 6.89 -13.31
N GLU A 79 13.29 7.45 -12.83
CA GLU A 79 13.20 8.25 -11.60
C GLU A 79 11.98 7.80 -10.78
N GLY A 80 12.03 7.99 -9.47
CA GLY A 80 10.92 7.75 -8.54
C GLY A 80 11.11 6.49 -7.70
N TRP A 81 10.02 6.03 -7.10
CA TRP A 81 10.03 4.89 -6.18
C TRP A 81 8.88 3.92 -6.46
N ALA A 82 9.08 2.65 -6.10
CA ALA A 82 8.06 1.61 -6.20
C ALA A 82 8.20 0.57 -5.09
N THR A 83 7.07 -0.01 -4.71
CA THR A 83 6.98 -1.19 -3.85
C THR A 83 6.46 -2.36 -4.67
N HIS A 84 7.05 -3.53 -4.50
CA HIS A 84 6.63 -4.72 -5.22
C HIS A 84 7.00 -6.00 -4.50
N SER A 85 6.37 -7.09 -4.93
CA SER A 85 6.77 -8.45 -4.60
C SER A 85 7.50 -9.08 -5.79
N SER A 86 8.52 -9.89 -5.52
CA SER A 86 9.14 -10.79 -6.48
C SER A 86 9.16 -12.21 -5.92
N ASN A 87 8.23 -13.05 -6.38
CA ASN A 87 7.99 -14.39 -5.83
C ASN A 87 7.82 -14.38 -4.29
N GLY A 88 7.09 -13.39 -3.77
CA GLY A 88 6.79 -13.25 -2.35
C GLY A 88 7.79 -12.44 -1.55
N LEU A 89 8.99 -12.20 -2.08
CA LEU A 89 9.97 -11.32 -1.44
C LEU A 89 9.63 -9.87 -1.74
N LEU A 90 9.47 -9.06 -0.70
CA LEU A 90 9.07 -7.67 -0.81
C LEU A 90 10.28 -6.79 -1.11
N ILE A 91 10.10 -5.80 -1.97
CA ILE A 91 11.16 -4.92 -2.45
C ILE A 91 10.68 -3.48 -2.34
N PHE A 92 11.55 -2.62 -1.79
CA PHE A 92 11.41 -1.18 -1.85
C PHE A 92 12.51 -0.63 -2.76
N LEU A 93 12.13 0.04 -3.84
CA LEU A 93 13.02 0.54 -4.88
C LEU A 93 12.89 2.05 -5.02
N PHE A 94 14.04 2.71 -5.17
CA PHE A 94 14.20 4.10 -5.54
C PHE A 94 15.17 4.13 -6.73
N ALA A 95 14.86 4.89 -7.77
CA ALA A 95 15.71 5.03 -8.95
C ALA A 95 15.90 6.51 -9.29
N ALA A 96 17.08 6.85 -9.80
CA ALA A 96 17.39 8.17 -10.33
C ALA A 96 18.45 8.09 -11.44
N ASN A 97 18.75 9.26 -12.02
CA ASN A 97 19.83 9.45 -12.99
C ASN A 97 19.72 8.48 -14.18
N GLY A 98 18.57 8.49 -14.88
CA GLY A 98 18.37 7.59 -16.00
C GLY A 98 18.32 6.11 -15.60
N GLY A 99 17.98 5.80 -14.34
CA GLY A 99 17.95 4.45 -13.78
C GLY A 99 19.32 3.86 -13.41
N THR A 100 20.39 4.67 -13.40
CA THR A 100 21.75 4.19 -13.07
C THR A 100 22.10 4.28 -11.59
N GLU A 101 21.34 5.08 -10.83
CA GLU A 101 21.48 5.23 -9.39
C GLU A 101 20.24 4.66 -8.70
N SER A 102 20.42 3.93 -7.60
CA SER A 102 19.29 3.37 -6.88
C SER A 102 19.57 3.07 -5.41
N ILE A 103 18.49 3.07 -4.63
CA ILE A 103 18.40 2.31 -3.39
C ILE A 103 17.45 1.16 -3.66
N GLN A 104 17.86 -0.06 -3.36
CA GLN A 104 16.97 -1.20 -3.42
C GLN A 104 17.23 -2.10 -2.23
N ILE A 105 16.19 -2.33 -1.42
CA ILE A 105 16.20 -3.30 -0.34
C ILE A 105 15.17 -4.39 -0.60
N ARG A 106 15.40 -5.57 -0.03
CA ARG A 106 14.51 -6.72 -0.14
C ARG A 106 14.34 -7.41 1.21
N SER A 107 13.14 -7.92 1.52
CA SER A 107 12.90 -8.76 2.70
C SER A 107 13.65 -10.10 2.61
N THR A 108 13.91 -10.73 3.75
CA THR A 108 14.40 -12.12 3.80
C THR A 108 13.27 -13.14 3.81
N ASN A 109 12.16 -12.83 4.50
CA ASN A 109 10.99 -13.69 4.45
C ASN A 109 10.18 -13.36 3.21
N SER A 110 9.64 -14.40 2.59
CA SER A 110 8.68 -14.30 1.50
C SER A 110 7.28 -14.56 2.01
N ILE A 111 6.30 -13.84 1.47
CA ILE A 111 4.91 -14.28 1.49
C ILE A 111 4.82 -15.57 0.67
N THR A 112 4.17 -16.60 1.19
CA THR A 112 4.09 -17.92 0.51
C THR A 112 2.68 -18.46 0.40
N ASP A 113 1.69 -17.72 0.91
CA ASP A 113 0.29 -18.06 0.88
C ASP A 113 -0.52 -16.93 0.23
N THR A 114 -1.83 -17.12 0.17
CA THR A 114 -2.78 -16.22 -0.50
C THR A 114 -3.73 -15.59 0.53
N ASN A 115 -3.32 -15.46 1.79
CA ASN A 115 -4.10 -14.75 2.80
C ASN A 115 -3.83 -13.25 2.72
N TRP A 116 -4.63 -12.47 3.44
CA TRP A 116 -4.40 -11.05 3.61
C TRP A 116 -3.14 -10.81 4.44
N HIS A 117 -2.29 -9.88 3.97
CA HIS A 117 -1.12 -9.38 4.68
C HIS A 117 -1.09 -7.87 4.65
N ASN A 118 -0.60 -7.26 5.74
CA ASN A 118 -0.31 -5.84 5.78
C ASN A 118 1.17 -5.60 5.46
N LEU A 119 1.45 -4.97 4.32
CA LEU A 119 2.78 -4.65 3.86
C LEU A 119 3.06 -3.18 4.14
N ILE A 120 4.15 -2.88 4.84
CA ILE A 120 4.52 -1.50 5.16
C ILE A 120 5.96 -1.27 4.77
N PHE A 121 6.20 -0.15 4.10
CA PHE A 121 7.52 0.29 3.67
C PHE A 121 7.77 1.66 4.28
N THR A 122 8.88 1.83 4.98
CA THR A 122 9.22 3.12 5.62
C THR A 122 10.59 3.56 5.21
N TYR A 123 10.80 4.87 5.17
CA TYR A 123 12.06 5.49 4.78
C TYR A 123 12.32 6.77 5.56
N ASP A 124 13.55 6.94 6.05
CA ASP A 124 13.96 8.04 6.93
C ASP A 124 14.48 9.30 6.21
N GLY A 125 14.59 9.29 4.87
CA GLY A 125 15.16 10.41 4.11
C GLY A 125 16.70 10.46 4.13
N SER A 126 17.40 9.43 4.59
CA SER A 126 18.87 9.44 4.72
C SER A 126 19.62 9.43 3.38
N SER A 127 18.93 9.17 2.27
CA SER A 127 19.52 8.86 0.95
C SER A 127 20.39 7.60 0.96
N THR A 128 20.09 6.66 1.86
CA THR A 128 20.80 5.37 1.95
C THR A 128 19.83 4.21 2.20
N ALA A 129 20.24 3.01 1.80
CA ALA A 129 19.50 1.77 2.07
C ALA A 129 19.35 1.47 3.57
N ALA A 130 20.21 2.05 4.43
CA ALA A 130 20.13 1.95 5.89
C ALA A 130 18.90 2.68 6.47
N GLY A 131 18.31 3.61 5.71
CA GLY A 131 17.08 4.31 6.06
C GLY A 131 15.78 3.61 5.69
N ALA A 132 15.83 2.62 4.79
CA ALA A 132 14.64 1.96 4.27
C ALA A 132 14.29 0.69 5.07
N ASN A 133 13.02 0.49 5.43
CA ASN A 133 12.54 -0.69 6.14
C ASN A 133 11.34 -1.32 5.43
N ILE A 134 11.14 -2.61 5.70
CA ILE A 134 9.98 -3.39 5.25
C ILE A 134 9.39 -4.05 6.50
N TYR A 135 8.06 -4.06 6.59
CA TYR A 135 7.32 -4.79 7.61
C TYR A 135 6.29 -5.67 6.93
N ILE A 136 6.10 -6.87 7.48
CA ILE A 136 5.02 -7.80 7.14
C ILE A 136 4.21 -8.01 8.40
N ASP A 137 2.91 -7.72 8.35
CA ASP A 137 1.98 -7.92 9.46
C ASP A 137 2.44 -7.21 10.75
N GLY A 138 2.92 -5.96 10.58
CA GLY A 138 3.43 -5.12 11.66
C GLY A 138 4.83 -5.51 12.19
N VAL A 139 5.42 -6.61 11.70
CA VAL A 139 6.75 -7.09 12.14
C VAL A 139 7.82 -6.62 11.16
N GLN A 140 8.87 -5.98 11.69
CA GLN A 140 9.99 -5.51 10.88
C GLN A 140 10.80 -6.68 10.32
N GLU A 141 11.02 -6.68 9.01
CA GLU A 141 11.78 -7.68 8.30
C GLU A 141 13.27 -7.42 8.35
N THR A 142 14.06 -8.51 8.33
CA THR A 142 15.49 -8.37 8.01
C THR A 142 15.60 -7.99 6.53
N ARG A 143 16.35 -6.93 6.25
CA ARG A 143 16.55 -6.43 4.89
C ARG A 143 17.89 -6.90 4.30
N VAL A 144 17.87 -7.19 3.01
CA VAL A 144 19.05 -7.35 2.17
C VAL A 144 19.18 -6.10 1.30
N VAL A 145 20.34 -5.44 1.35
CA VAL A 145 20.66 -4.33 0.45
C VAL A 145 21.11 -4.90 -0.89
N ILE A 146 20.38 -4.56 -1.96
CA ILE A 146 20.70 -4.95 -3.34
C ILE A 146 21.53 -3.86 -4.01
N THR A 147 21.12 -2.60 -3.86
CA THR A 147 21.85 -1.42 -4.32
C THR A 147 21.75 -0.28 -3.32
N ASP A 148 22.78 0.56 -3.27
CA ASP A 148 22.87 1.73 -2.39
C ASP A 148 23.82 2.77 -3.01
N THR A 149 23.41 3.34 -4.14
CA THR A 149 24.22 4.27 -4.96
C THR A 149 23.50 5.60 -5.23
N LEU A 150 22.33 5.81 -4.64
CA LEU A 150 21.47 6.96 -4.93
C LEU A 150 22.09 8.28 -4.48
N ALA A 151 22.28 9.21 -5.41
CA ALA A 151 22.77 10.56 -5.11
C ALA A 151 21.98 11.66 -5.83
N SER A 152 21.31 11.32 -6.91
CA SER A 152 20.49 12.20 -7.73
C SER A 152 19.04 12.24 -7.24
N SER A 153 18.29 13.26 -7.69
CA SER A 153 16.88 13.43 -7.35
C SER A 153 16.03 12.27 -7.88
N ILE A 154 15.08 11.81 -7.07
CA ILE A 154 14.07 10.81 -7.48
C ILE A 154 12.75 11.47 -7.95
N LEU A 155 12.65 12.80 -7.87
CA LEU A 155 11.42 13.53 -8.22
C LEU A 155 11.07 13.38 -9.69
N ASN A 156 9.77 13.31 -9.95
CA ASN A 156 9.20 13.25 -11.29
C ASN A 156 7.73 13.69 -11.25
N ASN A 157 7.20 14.16 -12.38
CA ASN A 157 5.82 14.71 -12.46
C ASN A 157 4.85 13.67 -13.03
N ASN A 158 4.93 12.42 -12.59
CA ASN A 158 4.03 11.35 -13.04
C ASN A 158 3.05 10.99 -11.91
N SER A 159 1.90 10.49 -12.33
CA SER A 159 0.88 9.94 -11.45
C SER A 159 1.46 8.91 -10.47
N PHE A 160 0.96 8.95 -9.25
CA PHE A 160 1.09 7.81 -8.34
C PHE A 160 0.13 6.71 -8.82
N LYS A 161 0.59 5.46 -8.79
CA LYS A 161 -0.15 4.31 -9.30
C LYS A 161 -0.20 3.21 -8.26
N LEU A 162 -1.35 2.53 -8.22
CA LEU A 162 -1.50 1.26 -7.52
C LEU A 162 -1.61 0.14 -8.55
N ALA A 163 -1.17 -1.05 -8.16
CA ALA A 163 -1.23 -2.29 -8.93
C ALA A 163 -0.39 -2.37 -10.22
N VAL A 164 0.36 -1.34 -10.62
CA VAL A 164 1.28 -1.36 -11.78
C VAL A 164 2.47 -0.40 -11.59
N ASP A 165 3.54 -0.58 -12.37
CA ASP A 165 4.64 0.39 -12.44
C ASP A 165 4.31 1.63 -13.29
N GLY A 166 5.19 2.63 -13.31
CA GLY A 166 5.00 3.92 -14.00
C GLY A 166 4.64 3.79 -15.49
N ASN A 167 5.12 2.75 -16.16
CA ASN A 167 4.84 2.43 -17.57
C ASN A 167 3.72 1.40 -17.78
N ASN A 168 2.92 1.11 -16.75
CA ASN A 168 1.84 0.11 -16.74
C ASN A 168 2.32 -1.32 -16.96
N THR A 169 3.52 -1.67 -16.48
CA THR A 169 4.01 -3.07 -16.49
C THR A 169 4.00 -3.68 -15.09
N PHE A 170 4.16 -5.01 -15.06
CA PHE A 170 4.17 -5.82 -13.84
C PHE A 170 2.88 -5.69 -13.00
N PRO A 171 1.72 -5.98 -13.62
CA PRO A 171 0.43 -5.86 -12.95
C PRO A 171 0.35 -6.74 -11.70
N PHE A 172 -0.31 -6.22 -10.68
CA PHE A 172 -0.68 -6.96 -9.48
C PHE A 172 -1.84 -7.91 -9.77
N ASN A 173 -1.79 -9.11 -9.19
CA ASN A 173 -2.85 -10.10 -9.31
C ASN A 173 -3.37 -10.50 -7.92
N GLY A 174 -4.55 -10.01 -7.57
CA GLY A 174 -5.20 -10.22 -6.29
C GLY A 174 -5.98 -8.99 -5.81
N ASN A 175 -6.26 -8.94 -4.52
CA ASN A 175 -6.98 -7.82 -3.90
C ASN A 175 -6.01 -6.86 -3.21
N GLN A 176 -6.32 -5.57 -3.26
CA GLN A 176 -5.71 -4.57 -2.38
C GLN A 176 -6.77 -3.85 -1.58
N ASP A 177 -6.41 -3.48 -0.36
CA ASP A 177 -7.25 -2.73 0.55
C ASP A 177 -6.44 -1.70 1.36
N GLU A 178 -7.13 -0.69 1.87
CA GLU A 178 -6.63 0.25 2.89
C GLU A 178 -5.23 0.81 2.58
N ASN A 179 -5.03 1.18 1.32
CA ASN A 179 -3.78 1.72 0.79
C ASN A 179 -3.53 3.11 1.37
N SER A 180 -2.32 3.36 1.89
CA SER A 180 -1.99 4.64 2.52
C SER A 180 -0.57 5.13 2.26
N VAL A 181 -0.39 6.44 2.29
CA VAL A 181 0.88 7.16 2.12
C VAL A 181 1.05 8.16 3.26
N TRP A 182 2.27 8.28 3.79
CA TRP A 182 2.60 9.09 4.96
C TRP A 182 3.85 9.91 4.70
N LYS A 183 3.89 11.20 5.08
CA LYS A 183 5.07 12.09 4.96
C LYS A 183 6.05 11.99 6.13
N LYS A 184 6.17 10.78 6.68
CA LYS A 184 6.99 10.44 7.84
C LYS A 184 7.50 9.01 7.71
N GLU A 185 8.68 8.74 8.28
CA GLU A 185 9.11 7.38 8.60
C GLU A 185 8.28 6.85 9.77
N LEU A 186 7.37 5.92 9.51
CA LEU A 186 6.62 5.26 10.58
C LEU A 186 7.57 4.42 11.43
N SER A 187 7.46 4.58 12.74
CA SER A 187 8.14 3.75 13.73
C SER A 187 7.58 2.33 13.75
N THR A 188 8.30 1.38 14.37
CA THR A 188 7.82 0.01 14.55
C THR A 188 6.48 -0.06 15.28
N SER A 189 6.24 0.80 16.27
CA SER A 189 4.96 0.86 16.97
C SER A 189 3.83 1.36 16.08
N GLU A 190 4.09 2.36 15.23
CA GLU A 190 3.14 2.86 14.24
C GLU A 190 2.86 1.82 13.16
N ALA A 191 3.88 1.09 12.71
CA ALA A 191 3.69 -0.04 11.79
C ALA A 191 2.84 -1.17 12.44
N THR A 192 3.03 -1.44 13.72
CA THR A 192 2.19 -2.40 14.47
C THR A 192 0.75 -1.91 14.60
N GLU A 193 0.55 -0.60 14.77
CA GLU A 193 -0.77 0.03 14.85
C GLU A 193 -1.51 -0.03 13.50
N LEU A 194 -0.82 0.08 12.36
CA LEU A 194 -1.44 -0.15 11.04
C LEU A 194 -1.93 -1.58 10.85
N TYR A 195 -1.15 -2.57 11.32
CA TYR A 195 -1.55 -3.97 11.25
C TYR A 195 -2.71 -4.31 12.19
N ASN A 196 -2.72 -3.71 13.39
CA ASN A 196 -3.78 -3.82 14.39
C ASN A 196 -4.31 -5.27 14.59
N GLY A 197 -3.36 -6.21 14.71
CA GLY A 197 -3.68 -7.61 14.98
C GLY A 197 -4.42 -8.33 13.84
N GLY A 198 -4.18 -7.92 12.60
CA GLY A 198 -4.78 -8.56 11.42
C GLY A 198 -6.06 -7.89 10.96
N LYS A 199 -6.34 -6.64 11.37
CA LYS A 199 -7.56 -5.94 11.03
C LYS A 199 -7.27 -4.48 10.72
N PRO A 200 -7.75 -3.92 9.60
CA PRO A 200 -7.65 -2.50 9.36
C PRO A 200 -8.27 -1.66 10.48
N THR A 201 -7.74 -0.45 10.64
CA THR A 201 -8.16 0.53 11.63
C THR A 201 -8.36 1.89 10.97
N ASN A 202 -9.14 2.76 11.61
CA ASN A 202 -9.36 4.11 11.07
C ASN A 202 -8.07 4.94 11.13
N LEU A 203 -7.47 5.20 9.96
CA LEU A 203 -6.19 5.90 9.86
C LEU A 203 -6.25 7.38 10.31
N LEU A 204 -7.44 7.97 10.40
CA LEU A 204 -7.63 9.31 10.97
C LEU A 204 -7.45 9.36 12.49
N THR A 205 -7.45 8.19 13.14
CA THR A 205 -7.19 8.05 14.58
C THR A 205 -5.82 7.44 14.88
N HIS A 206 -5.05 7.14 13.85
CA HIS A 206 -3.71 6.58 13.96
C HIS A 206 -2.76 7.54 14.71
N SER A 207 -1.79 7.04 15.47
CA SER A 207 -0.87 7.91 16.22
C SER A 207 -0.06 8.89 15.35
N ALA A 208 0.09 8.57 14.06
CA ALA A 208 0.74 9.42 13.06
C ALA A 208 -0.25 10.14 12.12
N ALA A 209 -1.54 10.23 12.43
CA ALA A 209 -2.58 10.73 11.52
C ALA A 209 -2.30 12.14 10.95
N SER A 210 -1.55 12.99 11.65
CA SER A 210 -1.12 14.31 11.14
C SER A 210 -0.19 14.24 9.92
N ASP A 211 0.45 13.09 9.71
CA ASP A 211 1.37 12.82 8.62
C ASP A 211 0.73 11.98 7.50
N LEU A 212 -0.57 11.66 7.60
CA LEU A 212 -1.30 10.96 6.55
C LEU A 212 -1.44 11.87 5.31
N VAL A 213 -0.96 11.39 4.17
CA VAL A 213 -0.96 12.10 2.88
C VAL A 213 -2.04 11.58 1.94
N GLY A 214 -2.33 10.28 2.01
CA GLY A 214 -3.37 9.66 1.20
C GLY A 214 -3.86 8.40 1.87
N TRP A 215 -5.17 8.15 1.80
CA TRP A 215 -5.79 6.91 2.29
C TRP A 215 -6.95 6.50 1.39
N TRP A 216 -6.80 5.40 0.66
CA TRP A 216 -7.81 4.84 -0.21
C TRP A 216 -8.32 3.52 0.38
N ARG A 217 -9.63 3.45 0.63
CA ARG A 217 -10.33 2.31 1.23
C ARG A 217 -10.79 1.28 0.19
N MET A 218 -10.31 1.42 -1.03
CA MET A 218 -10.39 0.41 -2.10
C MET A 218 -11.79 -0.16 -2.34
N GLY A 219 -12.84 0.66 -2.26
CA GLY A 219 -14.21 0.24 -2.52
C GLY A 219 -15.19 0.61 -1.40
N ASP A 220 -14.73 0.67 -0.15
CA ASP A 220 -15.58 1.12 0.95
C ASP A 220 -15.83 2.64 0.87
N ASP A 221 -17.13 2.99 0.90
CA ASP A 221 -17.65 4.36 0.71
C ASP A 221 -17.32 4.99 -0.67
N ASP A 222 -16.84 4.19 -1.61
CA ASP A 222 -16.47 4.61 -2.96
C ASP A 222 -17.58 4.40 -4.00
N THR A 223 -17.47 5.14 -5.11
CA THR A 223 -18.33 4.96 -6.28
C THR A 223 -17.44 4.75 -7.50
N PHE A 224 -17.49 3.55 -8.08
CA PHE A 224 -16.70 3.20 -9.27
C PHE A 224 -16.86 4.25 -10.40
N PRO A 225 -15.78 4.68 -11.07
CA PRO A 225 -14.40 4.19 -10.96
C PRO A 225 -13.55 4.93 -9.92
N THR A 226 -14.14 5.79 -9.09
CA THR A 226 -13.37 6.65 -8.18
C THR A 226 -13.07 5.92 -6.88
N LEU A 227 -11.81 6.00 -6.45
CA LEU A 227 -11.36 5.68 -5.10
C LEU A 227 -11.06 6.99 -4.38
N THR A 228 -11.76 7.24 -3.28
CA THR A 228 -11.73 8.49 -2.54
C THR A 228 -10.52 8.51 -1.62
N ASP A 229 -9.77 9.61 -1.64
CA ASP A 229 -8.76 9.89 -0.63
C ASP A 229 -9.46 10.37 0.66
N ASN A 230 -9.34 9.57 1.72
CA ASN A 230 -9.91 9.82 3.04
C ASN A 230 -8.98 10.62 3.97
N SER A 231 -7.81 11.05 3.47
CA SER A 231 -6.91 11.96 4.20
C SER A 231 -7.43 13.41 4.18
N THR A 232 -6.60 14.36 4.63
CA THR A 232 -6.91 15.80 4.49
C THR A 232 -6.63 16.35 3.09
N ASN A 233 -6.00 15.56 2.21
CA ASN A 233 -5.74 15.94 0.82
C ASN A 233 -6.91 15.49 -0.07
N THR A 234 -6.76 15.67 -1.38
CA THR A 234 -7.78 15.30 -2.37
C THR A 234 -7.19 14.44 -3.48
N ASN A 235 -6.32 13.50 -3.12
CA ASN A 235 -5.58 12.65 -4.05
C ASN A 235 -6.45 11.49 -4.56
N ASN A 236 -7.68 11.75 -5.02
CA ASN A 236 -8.60 10.70 -5.45
C ASN A 236 -8.00 9.88 -6.62
N GLY A 237 -8.10 8.56 -6.52
CA GLY A 237 -7.69 7.63 -7.56
C GLY A 237 -8.82 7.34 -8.55
N THR A 238 -8.46 6.93 -9.77
CA THR A 238 -9.41 6.36 -10.74
C THR A 238 -8.97 4.95 -11.10
N VAL A 239 -9.87 3.98 -10.92
CA VAL A 239 -9.71 2.61 -11.40
C VAL A 239 -9.78 2.62 -12.94
N ILE A 240 -8.73 2.14 -13.59
CA ILE A 240 -8.64 2.02 -15.05
C ILE A 240 -8.72 0.55 -15.42
N ASN A 241 -9.41 0.26 -16.53
CA ASN A 241 -9.67 -1.06 -17.09
C ASN A 241 -10.48 -2.02 -16.20
N GLY A 242 -10.74 -1.66 -14.94
CA GLY A 242 -11.67 -2.41 -14.10
C GLY A 242 -13.14 -2.19 -14.45
N LEU A 243 -13.99 -2.86 -13.69
CA LEU A 243 -15.45 -2.79 -13.71
C LEU A 243 -16.00 -2.63 -12.27
N PRO A 244 -17.25 -2.15 -12.10
CA PRO A 244 -17.84 -2.02 -10.76
C PRO A 244 -17.85 -3.31 -9.93
N GLY A 245 -17.78 -4.48 -10.58
CA GLY A 245 -17.72 -5.79 -9.91
C GLY A 245 -16.37 -6.12 -9.27
N ASP A 246 -15.34 -5.31 -9.52
CA ASP A 246 -14.02 -5.49 -8.92
C ASP A 246 -13.96 -4.94 -7.49
N PHE A 247 -14.97 -4.16 -7.07
CA PHE A 247 -15.20 -3.90 -5.65
C PHE A 247 -15.90 -5.12 -5.03
N VAL A 248 -15.12 -5.94 -4.32
CA VAL A 248 -15.53 -7.29 -3.88
C VAL A 248 -15.64 -7.37 -2.37
N ASN A 249 -16.56 -8.22 -1.89
CA ASN A 249 -16.75 -8.50 -0.46
C ASN A 249 -15.78 -9.59 0.01
N ASP A 250 -14.50 -9.23 -0.03
CA ASP A 250 -13.36 -9.97 0.51
C ASP A 250 -12.41 -8.93 1.10
N THR A 251 -12.29 -8.91 2.42
CA THR A 251 -11.50 -7.93 3.17
C THR A 251 -10.67 -8.63 4.26
N PRO A 252 -9.55 -8.03 4.70
CA PRO A 252 -8.75 -8.49 5.84
C PRO A 252 -9.54 -8.52 7.16
#